data_AF-A0A401FKZ1-F1
#
_entry.id   AF-A0A401FKZ1-F1
#
_cell.length_a   1.000
_cell.length_b   1.000
_cell.length_c   1.000
_cell.angle_alpha   90.00
_cell.angle_beta   90.00
_cell.angle_gamma   90.00
#
_symmetry.space_group_name_H-M   'P 1'
#
loop_
_entity.id
_entity.type
_entity.pdbx_description
1 polymer ?
#
loop_
_entity_poly.entity_id
_entity_poly.type
_entity_poly.pdbx_seq_one_letter_code
_entity_poly.pdbx_strand_id
1 'polypeptide(L)'
;MQKNDYIHHNEQLIAKLPSYVNDYYIEKSTIPLSPATLYQYLNEFIRFFEWMINTGITSVNKVADIPLNDLEQLKNKIWSFISLIY
;
A
#
# COMPACT_ATOMS: atom_id res chain seq x y z
N MET A 1 -20.50 -11.61 5.93
CA MET A 1 -20.25 -10.16 6.07
C MET A 1 -21.02 -9.45 4.97
N GLN A 2 -21.83 -8.46 5.34
CA GLN A 2 -22.61 -7.66 4.39
C GLN A 2 -21.71 -6.60 3.72
N LYS A 3 -22.10 -6.11 2.55
CA LYS A 3 -21.33 -5.10 1.77
C LYS A 3 -20.91 -3.87 2.61
N ASN A 4 -21.77 -3.45 3.55
CA ASN A 4 -21.52 -2.31 4.43
C ASN A 4 -20.38 -2.56 5.43
N ASP A 5 -20.18 -3.81 5.85
CA ASP A 5 -19.09 -4.16 6.76
C ASP A 5 -17.74 -3.83 6.09
N TYR A 6 -17.56 -4.19 4.83
CA TYR A 6 -16.31 -3.96 4.11
C TYR A 6 -15.97 -2.48 3.95
N ILE A 7 -16.97 -1.62 3.76
CA ILE A 7 -16.74 -0.18 3.63
C ILE A 7 -16.15 0.37 4.93
N HIS A 8 -16.74 0.01 6.07
CA HIS A 8 -16.24 0.45 7.37
C HIS A 8 -14.83 -0.09 7.67
N HIS A 9 -14.57 -1.36 7.35
CA HIS A 9 -13.22 -1.93 7.50
C HIS A 9 -12.20 -1.22 6.61
N ASN A 10 -12.55 -0.87 5.37
CA ASN A 10 -11.66 -0.16 4.46
C ASN A 10 -11.30 1.22 5.00
N GLU A 11 -12.26 1.99 5.50
CA GLU A 11 -12.03 3.31 6.12
C GLU A 11 -11.02 3.22 7.28
N GLN A 12 -11.13 2.19 8.12
CA GLN A 12 -10.18 1.97 9.22
C GLN A 12 -8.78 1.59 8.76
N LEU A 13 -8.66 0.84 7.65
CA LEU A 13 -7.36 0.43 7.10
C LEU A 13 -6.65 1.61 6.42
N ILE A 14 -7.39 2.44 5.67
CA ILE A 14 -6.84 3.62 4.99
C ILE A 14 -6.22 4.60 5.97
N ALA A 15 -6.84 4.79 7.14
CA ALA A 15 -6.30 5.66 8.18
C ALA A 15 -4.93 5.22 8.72
N LYS A 16 -4.51 3.97 8.46
CA LYS A 16 -3.22 3.41 8.88
C LYS A 16 -2.19 3.36 7.75
N LEU A 17 -2.59 3.71 6.52
CA LEU A 17 -1.77 3.68 5.32
C LEU A 17 -1.21 5.07 5.00
N PRO A 18 -0.12 5.16 4.22
CA PRO A 18 0.38 6.43 3.72
C PRO A 18 -0.68 7.20 2.93
N SER A 19 -0.61 8.54 2.98
CA SER A 19 -1.60 9.43 2.33
C SER A 19 -1.80 9.15 0.84
N TYR A 20 -0.74 8.81 0.12
CA TYR A 20 -0.81 8.50 -1.32
C TYR A 20 -1.59 7.21 -1.63
N VAL A 21 -1.78 6.32 -0.66
CA VAL A 21 -2.63 5.13 -0.82
C VAL A 21 -4.11 5.49 -0.70
N ASN A 22 -4.43 6.58 0.02
CA ASN A 22 -5.79 7.10 0.10
C ASN A 22 -6.25 7.64 -1.27
N ASP A 23 -5.38 8.38 -1.96
CA ASP A 23 -5.68 8.89 -3.30
C ASP A 23 -5.99 7.75 -4.28
N TYR A 24 -5.19 6.67 -4.23
CA TYR A 24 -5.45 5.44 -4.98
C TYR A 24 -6.79 4.80 -4.60
N TYR A 25 -7.11 4.70 -3.31
CA TYR A 25 -8.37 4.12 -2.86
C TYR A 25 -9.57 4.93 -3.35
N ILE A 26 -9.52 6.26 -3.28
CA ILE A 26 -10.59 7.14 -3.75
C ILE A 26 -10.81 6.92 -5.25
N GLU A 27 -9.75 6.96 -6.07
CA GLU A 27 -9.85 6.69 -7.51
C GLU A 27 -10.48 5.32 -7.78
N LYS A 28 -10.01 4.27 -7.12
CA LYS A 28 -10.51 2.90 -7.32
C LYS A 28 -11.90 2.65 -6.76
N SER A 29 -12.34 3.43 -5.78
CA SER A 29 -13.71 3.37 -5.24
C SER A 29 -14.76 3.95 -6.20
N THR A 30 -14.34 4.82 -7.12
CA THR A 30 -15.21 5.38 -8.18
C THR A 30 -15.39 4.43 -9.38
N ILE A 31 -14.52 3.42 -9.49
CA ILE A 31 -14.61 2.32 -10.46
C ILE A 31 -15.52 1.24 -9.85
N PRO A 32 -16.27 0.43 -10.62
CA PRO A 32 -17.11 -0.66 -10.10
C PRO A 32 -16.31 -1.85 -9.52
N LEU A 33 -15.30 -1.58 -8.70
CA LEU A 33 -14.63 -2.58 -7.87
C LEU A 33 -15.48 -2.87 -6.64
N SER A 34 -15.57 -4.15 -6.29
CA SER A 34 -16.32 -4.53 -5.08
C SER A 34 -15.57 -4.06 -3.82
N PRO A 35 -16.28 -3.67 -2.74
CA PRO A 35 -15.65 -3.31 -1.47
C PRO A 35 -14.73 -4.41 -0.90
N ALA A 36 -15.07 -5.68 -1.14
CA ALA A 36 -14.25 -6.82 -0.74
C ALA A 36 -12.93 -6.89 -1.54
N THR A 37 -12.95 -6.56 -2.83
CA THR A 37 -11.74 -6.48 -3.65
C THR A 37 -10.82 -5.36 -3.15
N LEU A 38 -11.37 -4.18 -2.87
CA LEU A 38 -10.60 -3.07 -2.30
C LEU A 38 -10.00 -3.43 -0.93
N TYR A 39 -10.76 -4.13 -0.08
CA TYR A 39 -10.25 -4.63 1.19
C TYR A 39 -9.02 -5.52 1.01
N GLN A 40 -9.04 -6.45 0.05
CA GLN A 40 -7.87 -7.30 -0.25
C GLN A 40 -6.68 -6.45 -0.70
N TYR A 41 -6.87 -5.48 -1.60
CA TYR A 41 -5.79 -4.58 -2.01
C TYR A 41 -5.18 -3.81 -0.84
N LEU A 42 -6.00 -3.26 0.06
CA LEU A 42 -5.50 -2.55 1.24
C LEU A 42 -4.69 -3.46 2.17
N ASN A 43 -5.09 -4.73 2.32
CA ASN A 43 -4.32 -5.70 3.09
C ASN A 43 -2.97 -6.03 2.43
N GLU A 44 -2.92 -6.13 1.10
CA GLU A 44 -1.65 -6.34 0.40
C GLU A 44 -0.72 -5.12 0.55
N PHE A 45 -1.25 -3.90 0.51
CA PHE A 45 -0.46 -2.70 0.82
C PHE A 45 0.14 -2.76 2.23
N ILE A 46 -0.65 -3.13 3.24
CA ILE A 46 -0.17 -3.25 4.62
C ILE A 46 0.97 -4.28 4.70
N ARG A 47 0.77 -5.49 4.15
CA ARG A 47 1.79 -6.54 4.15
C ARG A 47 3.09 -6.09 3.48
N PHE A 48 2.97 -5.39 2.35
CA PHE A 48 4.11 -4.85 1.63
C PHE A 48 4.88 -3.81 2.45
N PHE A 49 4.19 -2.87 3.07
CA PHE A 49 4.81 -1.84 3.89
C PHE A 49 5.40 -2.38 5.19
N GLU A 50 4.74 -3.33 5.85
CA GLU A 50 5.29 -4.04 7.00
C GLU A 50 6.57 -4.79 6.62
N TRP A 51 6.60 -5.43 5.44
CA TRP A 51 7.80 -6.06 4.93
C TRP A 51 8.94 -5.04 4.69
N MET A 52 8.64 -3.86 4.14
CA MET A 52 9.65 -2.80 3.98
C MET A 52 10.27 -2.37 5.31
N ILE A 53 9.46 -2.23 6.36
CA ILE A 53 9.93 -1.89 7.71
C ILE A 53 10.79 -3.04 8.28
N ASN A 54 10.27 -4.27 8.24
CA ASN A 54 10.94 -5.44 8.82
C ASN A 54 12.28 -5.78 8.15
N THR A 55 12.44 -5.43 6.88
CA THR A 55 13.68 -5.65 6.11
C THR A 55 14.64 -4.46 6.17
N GLY A 56 14.25 -3.36 6.84
CA GLY A 56 15.07 -2.14 6.93
C GLY A 56 15.22 -1.40 5.60
N ILE A 57 14.28 -1.59 4.66
CA ILE A 57 14.24 -0.83 3.41
C ILE A 57 13.86 0.63 3.68
N THR A 58 13.00 0.85 4.68
CA THR A 58 12.65 2.18 5.21
C THR A 58 13.19 2.34 6.63
N SER A 59 13.44 3.59 7.04
CA SER A 59 13.87 3.94 8.40
C SER A 59 12.69 4.25 9.35
N VAL A 60 11.45 4.24 8.86
CA VAL A 60 10.27 4.54 9.68
C VAL A 60 9.76 3.30 10.40
N ASN A 61 9.07 3.51 11.54
CA ASN A 61 8.53 2.44 12.37
C ASN A 61 7.02 2.24 12.22
N LYS A 62 6.35 3.05 11.39
CA LYS A 62 4.91 2.98 11.16
C LYS A 62 4.63 3.03 9.67
N VAL A 63 3.69 2.19 9.22
CA VAL A 63 3.27 2.10 7.82
C VAL A 63 2.81 3.45 7.27
N ALA A 64 2.01 4.21 8.03
CA ALA A 64 1.51 5.53 7.63
C ALA A 64 2.61 6.57 7.35
N ASP A 65 3.80 6.40 7.91
CA ASP A 65 4.90 7.36 7.83
C ASP A 65 5.84 7.07 6.64
N ILE A 66 5.61 6.00 5.86
CA ILE A 66 6.50 5.62 4.76
C ILE A 66 6.43 6.65 3.63
N PRO A 67 7.53 7.35 3.30
CA PRO A 67 7.55 8.36 2.26
C PRO A 67 7.59 7.75 0.85
N LEU A 68 7.05 8.47 -0.14
CA LEU A 68 7.13 8.07 -1.56
C LEU A 68 8.57 7.86 -2.05
N ASN A 69 9.52 8.62 -1.50
CA ASN A 69 10.94 8.49 -1.84
C ASN A 69 11.49 7.09 -1.54
N ASP A 70 11.03 6.40 -0.50
CA ASP A 70 11.50 5.05 -0.17
C ASP A 70 11.05 4.04 -1.24
N LEU A 71 9.87 4.25 -1.81
CA LEU A 71 9.36 3.45 -2.94
C LEU A 71 10.15 3.71 -4.21
N GLU A 72 10.48 4.98 -4.48
CA GLU A 72 11.32 5.35 -5.62
C GLU A 72 12.71 4.73 -5.53
N GLN A 73 13.33 4.78 -4.35
CA GLN A 73 14.62 4.14 -4.11
C GLN A 73 14.55 2.62 -4.28
N LEU A 74 13.49 1.96 -3.78
CA LEU A 74 13.28 0.53 -3.98
C LEU A 74 13.16 0.17 -5.46
N LYS A 75 12.34 0.92 -6.21
CA LYS A 75 12.20 0.77 -7.66
C LYS A 75 13.55 0.91 -8.38
N ASN A 76 14.34 1.92 -8.03
CA ASN A 76 15.64 2.17 -8.64
C ASN A 76 16.63 1.02 -8.35
N LYS A 77 16.64 0.49 -7.11
CA LYS A 77 17.45 -0.69 -6.76
C LYS A 77 17.06 -1.92 -7.57
N ILE A 78 15.77 -2.18 -7.71
CA ILE A 78 15.25 -3.32 -8.50
C ILE A 78 15.65 -3.15 -9.98
N TRP A 79 15.46 -1.94 -10.53
CA TRP A 79 15.81 -1.67 -11.93
C TRP A 79 17.31 -1.81 -12.19
N SER A 80 18.14 -1.28 -11.28
CA SER A 80 19.59 -1.45 -11.33
C SER A 80 20.01 -2.92 -11.23
N PHE A 81 19.30 -3.75 -10.46
CA PHE A 81 19.59 -5.17 -10.38
C PHE A 81 19.23 -5.88 -11.69
N ILE A 82 18.06 -5.58 -12.26
CA ILE A 82 17.61 -6.13 -13.55
C ILE A 82 18.59 -5.75 -14.66
N SER A 83 19.06 -4.50 -14.71
CA SER A 83 20.00 -4.04 -15.75
C SER A 83 21.39 -4.70 -15.68
N LEU A 84 21.72 -5.41 -14.60
CA LEU A 84 22.97 -6.17 -14.50
C LEU A 84 22.84 -7.59 -15.06
N ILE A 85 21.61 -8.06 -15.30
CA ILE A 85 21.30 -9.43 -15.74
C ILE A 85 20.98 -9.48 -17.25
N TYR A 86 20.77 -8.33 -17.88
CA TYR A 86 20.58 -8.15 -19.32
C TYR A 86 21.78 -7.42 -19.95
#